data_AF-A0A7C5TT62-F1
#
_entry.id   AF-A0A7C5TT62-F1
#
_cell.length_a   1.000
_cell.length_b   1.000
_cell.length_c   1.000
_cell.angle_alpha   90.00
_cell.angle_beta   90.00
_cell.angle_gamma   90.00
#
_symmetry.space_group_name_H-M   'P 1'
#
loop_
_entity.id
_entity.type
_entity.pdbx_description
1 polymer ?
#
loop_
_entity_poly.entity_id
_entity_poly.type
_entity_poly.pdbx_seq_one_letter_code
_entity_poly.pdbx_strand_id
1 'polypeptide(L)'
;MIARFLERRFVGISQDPADPEVRKRYGLLEGWVSVLVNLLVFVIKLIPGLLIGSVGLVADAVHSLGDLATSGVVIWSFHAAA
;
A
#
# COMPACT_ATOMS: atom_id res chain seq x y z
N MET A 1 -1.08 9.33 14.31
CA MET A 1 0.30 9.57 14.82
C MET A 1 1.36 9.03 13.86
N ILE A 2 1.19 7.81 13.33
CA ILE A 2 2.09 7.18 12.33
C ILE A 2 2.12 7.93 10.99
N ALA A 3 0.95 8.38 10.48
CA ALA A 3 0.89 9.16 9.25
C ALA A 3 1.80 10.40 9.28
N ARG A 4 1.69 11.23 10.34
CA ARG A 4 2.52 12.44 10.53
C ARG A 4 4.04 12.15 10.61
N PHE A 5 4.42 10.94 11.04
CA PHE A 5 5.83 10.54 11.11
C PHE A 5 6.38 10.17 9.73
N LEU A 6 5.57 9.49 8.90
CA LEU A 6 5.93 9.15 7.52
C LEU A 6 5.99 10.40 6.63
N GLU A 7 5.04 11.33 6.78
CA GLU A 7 5.01 12.61 6.04
C GLU A 7 6.28 13.44 6.26
N ARG A 8 6.73 13.57 7.52
CA ARG A 8 7.94 14.33 7.87
C ARG A 8 9.23 13.68 7.36
N ARG A 9 9.29 12.34 7.32
CA ARG A 9 10.51 11.62 6.97
C ARG A 9 10.74 11.54 5.46
N PHE A 10 9.67 11.53 4.67
CA PHE A 10 9.74 11.29 3.22
C PHE A 10 9.34 12.48 2.34
N VAL A 11 8.52 13.43 2.82
CA VAL A 11 7.89 14.43 1.93
C VAL A 11 8.42 15.86 2.10
N GLY A 12 9.38 16.12 2.99
CA GLY A 12 10.16 17.36 2.99
C GLY A 12 9.34 18.65 2.91
N ILE A 13 8.72 19.06 4.03
CA ILE A 13 8.19 20.39 4.40
C ILE A 13 7.94 21.38 3.22
N SER A 14 7.08 21.02 2.28
CA SER A 14 6.31 21.99 1.50
C SER A 14 4.86 21.52 1.53
N GLN A 15 4.06 22.29 2.27
CA GLN A 15 2.79 21.91 2.90
C GLN A 15 1.60 22.53 2.17
N ASP A 16 1.68 22.71 0.85
CA ASP A 16 0.50 23.11 0.09
C ASP A 16 -0.15 21.86 -0.54
N PRO A 17 -1.17 21.26 0.11
CA PRO A 17 -1.91 20.14 -0.47
C PRO A 17 -2.68 20.53 -1.74
N ALA A 18 -2.76 21.82 -2.11
CA ALA A 18 -3.29 22.25 -3.40
C ALA A 18 -2.27 22.09 -4.54
N ASP A 19 -0.97 21.95 -4.24
CA ASP A 19 0.07 21.72 -5.26
C ASP A 19 -0.08 20.30 -5.87
N PRO A 20 -0.34 20.18 -7.19
CA PRO A 20 -0.45 18.90 -7.87
C PRO A 20 0.77 18.00 -7.69
N GLU A 21 1.98 18.57 -7.61
CA GLU A 21 3.23 17.81 -7.47
C GLU A 21 3.37 17.22 -6.06
N VAL A 22 2.92 17.95 -5.04
CA VAL A 22 2.89 17.45 -3.65
C VAL A 22 1.87 16.31 -3.52
N ARG A 23 0.66 16.48 -4.08
CA ARG A 23 -0.37 15.42 -4.10
C ARG A 23 0.10 14.15 -4.81
N LYS A 24 0.80 14.27 -5.92
CA LYS A 24 1.36 13.14 -6.66
C LYS A 24 2.38 12.36 -5.82
N ARG A 25 3.29 13.06 -5.14
CA ARG A 25 4.30 12.43 -4.26
C ARG A 25 3.66 11.70 -3.08
N TYR A 26 2.63 12.28 -2.47
CA TYR A 26 1.88 11.61 -1.41
C TYR A 26 1.12 10.38 -1.91
N GLY A 27 0.44 10.48 -3.05
CA GLY A 27 -0.27 9.35 -3.66
C GLY A 27 0.63 8.19 -4.04
N LEU A 28 1.81 8.49 -4.61
CA LEU A 28 2.81 7.47 -4.92
C LEU A 28 3.38 6.82 -3.65
N LEU A 29 3.70 7.62 -2.62
CA LEU A 29 4.21 7.10 -1.36
C LEU A 29 3.17 6.18 -0.68
N GLU A 30 1.92 6.62 -0.59
CA GLU A 30 0.82 5.87 0.00
C GLU A 30 0.56 4.56 -0.75
N GLY A 31 0.50 4.62 -2.09
CA GLY A 31 0.38 3.42 -2.93
C GLY A 31 1.52 2.43 -2.71
N TRP A 32 2.79 2.88 -2.72
CA TRP A 32 3.94 1.99 -2.51
C TRP A 32 3.98 1.38 -1.11
N VAL A 33 3.69 2.18 -0.08
CA VAL A 33 3.61 1.68 1.30
C VAL A 33 2.49 0.64 1.42
N SER A 34 1.32 0.89 0.83
CA SER A 34 0.20 -0.04 0.84
C SER A 34 0.54 -1.37 0.14
N VAL A 35 1.17 -1.32 -1.04
CA VAL A 35 1.64 -2.52 -1.76
C VAL A 35 2.59 -3.34 -0.89
N LEU A 36 3.60 -2.70 -0.28
CA LEU A 36 4.61 -3.40 0.51
C LEU A 36 4.00 -4.07 1.75
N VAL A 37 3.13 -3.36 2.46
CA VAL A 37 2.48 -3.86 3.69
C VAL A 37 1.54 -5.02 3.36
N ASN A 38 0.69 -4.88 2.34
CA ASN A 38 -0.24 -5.94 1.93
C ASN A 38 0.50 -7.17 1.40
N LEU A 39 1.62 -7.00 0.70
CA LEU A 39 2.46 -8.12 0.25
C LEU A 39 3.00 -8.91 1.44
N LEU A 40 3.51 -8.21 2.46
CA LEU A 40 4.06 -8.83 3.65
C LEU A 40 2.97 -9.61 4.42
N VAL A 41 1.79 -9.02 4.59
CA VAL A 41 0.64 -9.69 5.22
C VAL A 41 0.18 -10.90 4.40
N PHE A 42 0.14 -10.79 3.08
CA PHE A 42 -0.18 -11.91 2.19
C PHE A 42 0.76 -13.08 2.39
N VAL A 43 2.08 -12.85 2.36
CA VAL A 43 3.09 -13.91 2.52
C VAL A 43 3.00 -14.55 3.90
N ILE A 44 2.82 -13.73 4.96
CA ILE A 44 2.69 -14.21 6.34
C ILE A 44 1.41 -15.04 6.55
N LYS A 45 0.33 -14.79 5.81
CA LYS A 45 -0.89 -15.60 5.88
C LYS A 45 -0.80 -16.84 4.99
N LEU A 46 -0.26 -16.70 3.78
CA LEU A 46 -0.20 -17.76 2.80
C LEU A 46 0.69 -18.91 3.25
N ILE A 47 1.90 -18.63 3.74
CA ILE A 47 2.85 -19.68 4.12
C ILE A 47 2.27 -20.57 5.24
N PRO A 48 1.84 -20.05 6.40
CA PRO A 48 1.20 -20.86 7.44
C PRO A 48 -0.13 -21.46 6.98
N GLY A 49 -0.91 -20.74 6.15
CA GLY A 49 -2.16 -21.25 5.59
C GLY A 49 -1.98 -22.53 4.79
N LEU A 50 -0.93 -22.57 3.96
CA LEU A 50 -0.55 -23.77 3.21
C LEU A 50 0.03 -24.86 4.13
N LEU A 51 0.90 -24.51 5.08
CA LEU A 51 1.52 -25.48 6.00
C LEU A 51 0.50 -26.17 6.92
N ILE A 52 -0.52 -25.44 7.39
CA ILE A 52 -1.55 -25.94 8.30
C ILE A 52 -2.74 -26.52 7.50
N GLY A 53 -2.77 -26.34 6.17
CA GLY A 53 -3.89 -26.77 5.32
C GLY A 53 -5.19 -25.99 5.57
N SER A 54 -5.09 -24.76 6.07
CA SER A 54 -6.26 -23.95 6.43
C SER A 54 -6.81 -23.18 5.21
N VAL A 55 -7.93 -23.66 4.67
CA VAL A 55 -8.66 -22.99 3.59
C VAL A 55 -9.06 -21.57 3.99
N GLY A 56 -9.45 -21.35 5.24
CA GLY A 56 -9.82 -20.02 5.75
C GLY A 56 -8.65 -19.05 5.76
N LEU A 57 -7.48 -19.48 6.23
CA LEU A 57 -6.28 -18.63 6.27
C LEU A 57 -5.74 -18.33 4.86
N VAL A 58 -5.87 -19.30 3.94
CA VAL A 58 -5.57 -19.07 2.52
C VAL A 58 -6.56 -18.10 1.88
N ALA A 59 -7.86 -18.18 2.19
CA ALA A 59 -8.85 -17.21 1.73
C ALA A 59 -8.54 -15.79 2.24
N ASP A 60 -8.15 -15.66 3.51
CA ASP A 60 -7.70 -14.39 4.09
C ASP A 60 -6.42 -13.86 3.44
N ALA A 61 -5.53 -14.75 2.97
CA ALA A 61 -4.36 -14.36 2.19
C ALA A 61 -4.78 -13.81 0.82
N VAL A 62 -5.65 -14.51 0.09
CA VAL A 62 -6.17 -14.07 -1.21
C VAL A 62 -6.88 -12.72 -1.10
N HIS A 63 -7.60 -12.45 -0.01
CA HIS A 63 -8.17 -11.13 0.25
C HIS A 63 -7.10 -10.03 0.31
N SER A 64 -6.02 -10.24 1.10
CA SER A 64 -4.89 -9.30 1.19
C SER A 64 -4.12 -9.16 -0.13
N LEU A 65 -4.15 -10.15 -1.03
CA LEU A 65 -3.63 -10.03 -2.39
C LEU A 65 -4.50 -9.11 -3.26
N GLY A 66 -5.83 -9.15 -3.07
CA GLY A 66 -6.74 -8.21 -3.71
C GLY A 66 -6.45 -6.75 -3.33
N ASP A 67 -6.17 -6.51 -2.06
CA ASP A 67 -5.78 -5.18 -1.55
C ASP A 67 -4.45 -4.68 -2.15
N LEU A 68 -3.55 -5.60 -2.46
CA LEU A 68 -2.30 -5.30 -3.14
C LEU A 68 -2.56 -4.89 -4.60
N ALA A 69 -3.47 -5.58 -5.30
CA ALA A 69 -3.87 -5.24 -6.66
C ALA A 69 -4.54 -3.86 -6.73
N THR A 70 -5.44 -3.53 -5.79
CA THR A 70 -6.07 -2.20 -5.72
C THR A 70 -5.03 -1.11 -5.44
N SER A 71 -4.05 -1.37 -4.58
CA SER A 71 -2.93 -0.45 -4.33
C SER A 71 -2.08 -0.21 -5.59
N GLY A 72 -1.88 -1.24 -6.41
CA GLY A 72 -1.24 -1.10 -7.72
C GLY A 72 -2.02 -0.20 -8.68
N VAL A 73 -3.36 -0.28 -8.65
CA VAL A 73 -4.24 0.62 -9.42
C VAL A 73 -4.13 2.06 -8.93
N VAL A 74 -4.00 2.30 -7.63
CA VAL A 74 -3.77 3.65 -7.08
C VAL A 74 -2.48 4.24 -7.64
N ILE A 75 -1.36 3.49 -7.60
CA ILE A 75 -0.09 3.92 -8.19
C ILE A 75 -0.25 4.24 -9.69
N TRP A 76 -0.93 3.37 -10.43
CA TRP A 76 -1.19 3.58 -11.85
C TRP A 76 -2.02 4.85 -12.10
N SER A 77 -3.04 5.12 -11.29
CA SER A 77 -3.90 6.30 -11.45
C SER A 77 -3.12 7.61 -11.31
N PHE A 78 -2.15 7.68 -10.39
CA PHE A 78 -1.27 8.84 -10.24
C PHE A 78 -0.23 8.95 -11.37
N HIS A 79 0.10 7.85 -12.03
CA HIS A 79 0.92 7.86 -13.24
C HIS A 79 0.12 8.32 -14.46
N ALA A 80 -1.13 7.85 -14.62
CA ALA A 80 -1.99 8.19 -15.75
C ALA A 80 -2.59 9.61 -15.67
N ALA A 81 -2.69 10.19 -14.46
CA ALA A 81 -3.13 11.56 -14.24
C ALA A 81 -2.02 12.61 -14.42
N ALA A 82 -0.77 12.18 -14.68
CA ALA A 82 0.38 13.04 -14.98
C ALA A 82 0.60 13.19 -16.49
#